data_AF-A0A9D1U4Z6-F1
#
_entry.id   AF-A0A9D1U4Z6-F1
#
_cell.length_a   1.000
_cell.length_b   1.000
_cell.length_c   1.000
_cell.angle_alpha   90.00
_cell.angle_beta   90.00
_cell.angle_gamma   90.00
#
_symmetry.space_group_name_H-M   'P 1'
#
loop_
_entity.id
_entity.type
_entity.pdbx_description
1 polymer ?
#
loop_
_entity_poly.entity_id
_entity_poly.type
_entity_poly.pdbx_seq_one_letter_code
_entity_poly.pdbx_strand_id
1 'polypeptide(L)' 'MRTKWLAFWHQPVVAFIGWTVFYFAVLMALVYLYGYSGLNSSTFIYNEF' A
#
# COMPACT_ATOMS: atom_id res chain seq x y z
N MET A 1 -22.32 19.54 4.72
CA MET A 1 -20.90 19.24 4.35
C MET A 1 -20.66 17.76 4.04
N ARG A 2 -21.23 16.80 4.79
CA ARG A 2 -21.11 15.34 4.55
C ARG A 2 -21.48 14.86 3.14
N THR A 3 -22.49 15.47 2.52
CA THR A 3 -23.03 15.07 1.21
C THR A 3 -22.11 15.40 0.03
N LYS A 4 -21.30 16.46 0.15
CA LYS A 4 -20.36 16.86 -0.91
C LYS A 4 -19.21 15.87 -1.09
N TRP A 5 -18.72 15.31 0.01
CA TRP A 5 -17.67 14.30 0.01
C TRP A 5 -18.13 12.98 -0.60
N LEU A 6 -19.35 12.56 -0.26
CA LEU A 6 -19.96 11.35 -0.82
C LEU A 6 -20.26 11.52 -2.32
N ALA A 7 -20.72 12.69 -2.73
CA ALA A 7 -20.96 13.00 -4.14
C ALA A 7 -19.67 13.02 -4.97
N PHE A 8 -18.56 13.49 -4.38
CA PHE A 8 -17.25 13.47 -5.01
C PHE A 8 -16.71 12.04 -5.19
N TRP A 9 -16.89 11.17 -4.18
CA TRP A 9 -16.53 9.75 -4.26
C TRP A 9 -17.44 8.92 -5.18
N HIS A 10 -18.64 9.42 -5.51
CA HIS A 10 -19.54 8.76 -6.46
C HIS A 10 -19.14 8.96 -7.93
N GLN A 11 -18.19 9.86 -8.21
CA GLN A 11 -17.65 10.01 -9.55
C GLN A 11 -16.79 8.79 -9.89
N PRO A 12 -17.10 8.03 -10.95
CA PRO A 12 -16.46 6.74 -11.23
C PRO A 12 -14.94 6.85 -11.40
N VAL A 13 -14.46 7.96 -11.99
CA VAL A 13 -13.03 8.24 -12.16
C VAL A 13 -12.35 8.50 -10.81
N VAL A 14 -12.99 9.26 -9.92
CA VAL A 14 -12.44 9.56 -8.59
C VAL A 14 -12.37 8.29 -7.75
N ALA A 15 -13.43 7.48 -7.77
CA ALA A 15 -13.46 6.19 -7.10
C ALA A 15 -12.36 5.27 -7.63
N PHE A 16 -12.21 5.16 -8.96
CA PHE A 16 -11.17 4.36 -9.60
C PHE A 16 -9.77 4.79 -9.15
N ILE A 17 -9.44 6.09 -9.28
CA ILE A 17 -8.12 6.62 -8.86
C ILE A 17 -7.89 6.38 -7.37
N GLY A 18 -8.89 6.63 -6.52
CA GLY A 18 -8.79 6.42 -5.08
C GLY A 18 -8.46 4.96 -4.74
N TRP A 19 -9.17 4.00 -5.36
CA TRP A 19 -8.88 2.58 -5.19
C TRP A 19 -7.50 2.19 -5.74
N THR A 20 -7.13 2.69 -6.92
CA THR A 20 -5.82 2.41 -7.52
C THR A 20 -4.68 2.89 -6.61
N VAL A 21 -4.76 4.12 -6.10
CA VAL A 21 -3.73 4.67 -5.18
C VAL A 21 -3.69 3.86 -3.88
N PHE A 22 -4.84 3.47 -3.34
CA PHE A 22 -4.91 2.65 -2.13
C PHE A 22 -4.23 1.29 -2.32
N TYR A 23 -4.60 0.53 -3.35
CA TYR A 23 -3.99 -0.77 -3.62
C TYR A 23 -2.51 -0.65 -3.95
N PHE A 24 -2.11 0.38 -4.69
CA PHE A 24 -0.70 0.66 -4.95
C PHE A 24 0.09 0.92 -3.65
N ALA A 25 -0.44 1.74 -2.74
CA ALA A 25 0.19 2.00 -1.46
C ALA A 25 0.34 0.72 -0.61
N VAL A 26 -0.69 -0.15 -0.61
CA VAL A 26 -0.61 -1.46 0.03
C VAL A 26 0.50 -2.32 -0.58
N LEU A 27 0.59 -2.40 -1.90
CA LEU A 27 1.67 -3.13 -2.58
C LEU A 27 3.05 -2.57 -2.24
N MET A 28 3.22 -1.24 -2.24
CA MET A 28 4.47 -0.60 -1.85
C MET A 28 4.84 -0.89 -0.40
N ALA A 29 3.87 -0.88 0.51
CA ALA A 29 4.09 -1.25 1.90
C ALA A 29 4.52 -2.72 2.03
N LEU A 30 3.90 -3.63 1.29
CA LEU A 30 4.31 -5.04 1.26
C LEU A 30 5.73 -5.21 0.70
N VAL A 31 6.06 -4.57 -0.43
CA VAL A 31 7.42 -4.60 -1.00
C VAL A 31 8.44 -4.04 -0.01
N TYR A 32 8.12 -2.94 0.67
CA TYR A 32 9.00 -2.37 1.67
C TYR A 32 9.19 -3.32 2.86
N LEU A 33 8.09 -3.85 3.42
CA LEU A 33 8.15 -4.73 4.59
C LEU A 33 8.89 -6.04 4.28
N TYR A 34 8.62 -6.69 3.16
CA TYR A 34 9.21 -7.99 2.84
C TYR A 34 10.54 -7.89 2.07
N GLY A 35 10.81 -6.78 1.39
CA GLY A 35 12.02 -6.60 0.58
C GLY A 35 13.11 -5.76 1.24
N TYR A 36 12.74 -4.78 2.07
CA TYR A 36 13.69 -3.75 2.53
C TYR A 36 13.69 -3.50 4.04
N SER A 37 12.61 -3.82 4.76
CA SER A 37 12.47 -3.46 6.17
C SER A 37 13.31 -4.30 7.13
N GLY A 38 14.00 -5.33 6.62
CA GLY A 38 14.75 -6.26 7.47
C GLY A 38 13.84 -7.18 8.32
N LEU A 39 12.51 -7.15 8.17
CA LEU A 39 11.64 -8.13 8.85
C LEU A 39 11.90 -9.57 8.38
N ASN A 40 12.37 -9.74 7.14
CA ASN A 40 12.89 -11.02 6.63
C ASN A 40 14.36 -11.26 6.98
N SER A 41 15.06 -10.31 7.61
CA SER A 41 16.35 -10.56 8.27
C SER A 41 16.11 -11.16 9.64
N SER A 42 15.35 -12.27 9.70
CA SER A 42 15.72 -13.26 10.70
C SER A 42 17.19 -13.52 10.43
N THR A 43 17.99 -13.32 11.47
CA THR A 43 19.41 -13.64 11.54
C THR A 43 19.59 -15.10 11.13
N PHE A 44 19.56 -15.38 9.83
CA PHE A 44 19.81 -16.69 9.30
C PHE A 44 21.29 -16.92 9.53
N ILE A 45 21.59 -17.87 10.42
CA ILE A 45 22.93 -18.21 10.93
C ILE A 45 23.88 -18.69 9.79
N TYR A 46 23.50 -18.60 8.52
CA TYR A 46 24.33 -18.89 7.35
C TYR A 46 24.67 -17.68 6.48
N ASN A 47 24.31 -16.45 6.87
CA ASN A 47 24.69 -15.23 6.12
C ASN A 47 26.14 -14.78 6.39
N GLU A 48 27.03 -15.72 6.73
CA GLU A 48 28.47 -15.52 6.92
C GLU A 48 29.32 -16.22 5.83
N PHE A 49 28.70 -16.57 4.69
CA PHE A 49 29.40 -17.08 3.50
C PHE A 49 29.15 -16.19 2.28
#